data_AF-A0A7W5FNV6-F1
#
_entry.id   AF-A0A7W5FNV6-F1
#
_cell.length_a   1.000
_cell.length_b   1.000
_cell.length_c   1.000
_cell.angle_alpha   90.00
_cell.angle_beta   90.00
_cell.angle_gamma   90.00
#
_symmetry.space_group_name_H-M   'P 1'
#
loop_
_entity.id
_entity.type
_entity.pdbx_description
1 polymer ?
#
loop_
_entity_poly.entity_id
_entity_poly.type
_entity_poly.pdbx_seq_one_letter_code
_entity_poly.pdbx_strand_id
1 'polypeptide(L)' 'MNIVDALIQCMPFFKTVIREDAAIGIYDREKFPYWSDSHSVKLGFEVGTPL' A
#
# COMPACT_ATOMS: atom_id res chain seq x y z
N MET A 1 -9.15 -9.58 12.58
CA MET A 1 -9.83 -8.73 11.58
C MET A 1 -9.75 -9.46 10.25
N ASN A 2 -10.86 -9.61 9.50
CA ASN A 2 -10.80 -10.22 8.17
C ASN A 2 -10.11 -9.22 7.20
N ILE A 3 -9.35 -9.72 6.21
CA ILE A 3 -8.70 -8.89 5.19
C ILE A 3 -9.71 -8.00 4.45
N VAL A 4 -10.94 -8.47 4.29
CA VAL A 4 -12.04 -7.71 3.67
C VAL A 4 -12.44 -6.51 4.53
N ASP A 5 -12.51 -6.68 5.85
CA ASP A 5 -12.88 -5.58 6.77
C ASP A 5 -11.82 -4.47 6.75
N ALA A 6 -10.54 -4.86 6.71
CA ALA A 6 -9.43 -3.91 6.59
C ALA A 6 -9.50 -3.13 5.27
N LEU A 7 -9.79 -3.80 4.15
CA LEU A 7 -9.98 -3.13 2.86
C LEU A 7 -11.15 -2.14 2.88
N ILE A 8 -12.28 -2.52 3.47
CA ILE A 8 -13.46 -1.65 3.61
C ILE A 8 -13.12 -0.42 4.45
N GLN A 9 -12.39 -0.58 5.56
CA GLN A 9 -11.96 0.55 6.38
C GLN A 9 -11.01 1.51 5.65
N CYS A 10 -10.21 1.01 4.71
CA CYS A 10 -9.30 1.82 3.93
C CYS A 10 -9.97 2.53 2.73
N MET A 11 -11.14 2.07 2.26
CA MET A 11 -11.85 2.62 1.09
C MET A 11 -12.02 4.15 1.05
N PRO A 12 -12.34 4.84 2.16
CA PRO A 12 -12.47 6.31 2.15
C PRO A 12 -11.18 7.03 1.73
N PHE A 13 -10.01 6.47 2.05
CA PHE A 13 -8.72 7.05 1.72
C PHE A 13 -8.31 6.76 0.26
N PHE A 14 -8.79 5.65 -0.33
CA PHE A 14 -8.52 5.32 -1.73
C PHE A 14 -9.10 6.34 -2.71
N LYS A 15 -10.23 6.99 -2.43
CA LYS A 15 -10.82 7.99 -3.34
C LYS A 15 -9.87 9.18 -3.61
N THR A 16 -9.06 9.55 -2.64
CA THR A 16 -8.04 10.60 -2.79
C THR A 16 -6.84 10.08 -3.58
N VAL A 17 -6.39 8.86 -3.26
CA VAL A 17 -5.26 8.17 -3.89
C VAL A 17 -5.48 7.91 -5.38
N ILE A 18 -6.70 7.62 -5.83
CA ILE A 18 -6.98 7.30 -7.25
C ILE A 18 -6.85 8.53 -8.18
N ARG A 19 -6.96 9.76 -7.64
CA ARG A 19 -6.87 10.98 -8.47
C ARG A 19 -5.45 11.50 -8.64
N GLU A 20 -4.52 11.02 -7.83
CA GLU A 20 -3.13 11.49 -7.81
C GLU A 20 -2.19 10.33 -8.10
N ASP A 21 -0.97 10.63 -8.55
CA ASP A 21 0.04 9.62 -8.76
C ASP A 21 0.58 9.14 -7.40
N ALA A 22 0.16 7.94 -6.99
CA ALA A 22 0.38 7.45 -5.64
C ALA A 22 0.86 6.00 -5.63
N ALA A 23 1.92 5.74 -4.85
CA ALA A 23 2.42 4.39 -4.60
C ALA A 23 1.63 3.75 -3.45
N ILE A 24 1.44 2.44 -3.51
CA ILE A 24 0.66 1.69 -2.51
C ILE A 24 1.59 0.71 -1.81
N GLY A 25 1.78 0.89 -0.51
CA GLY A 25 2.52 -0.02 0.36
C GLY A 25 1.64 -0.59 1.45
N ILE A 26 1.74 -1.90 1.68
CA ILE A 26 1.23 -2.57 2.88
C ILE A 26 2.47 -3.05 3.65
N TYR A 27 2.59 -2.61 4.89
CA TYR A 27 3.66 -2.99 5.82
C TYR A 27 3.05 -3.57 7.10
N ASP A 28 3.72 -4.56 7.68
CA ASP A 28 3.42 -5.06 9.03
C ASP A 28 4.40 -4.41 10.04
N ARG A 29 4.77 -5.07 11.14
CA ARG A 29 5.76 -4.50 12.09
C ARG A 29 7.21 -4.76 11.68
N GLU A 30 7.44 -5.62 10.70
CA GLU A 30 8.76 -6.16 10.36
C GLU A 30 9.13 -5.93 8.89
N LYS A 31 8.14 -5.95 7.99
CA LYS A 31 8.38 -5.98 6.54
C LYS A 31 7.22 -5.42 5.71
N PHE A 32 7.50 -5.25 4.42
CA PHE A 32 6.52 -4.96 3.37
C PHE A 32 6.00 -6.25 2.70
N PRO A 33 4.84 -6.79 3.10
CA PRO A 33 4.17 -7.87 2.36
C PRO A 33 3.68 -7.46 0.97
N TYR A 34 3.48 -6.16 0.70
CA TYR A 34 3.09 -5.68 -0.62
C TYR A 34 3.59 -4.26 -0.87
N TRP A 35 4.08 -4.02 -2.08
CA TRP A 35 4.42 -2.70 -2.58
C TRP A 35 4.11 -2.61 -4.07
N SER A 36 3.51 -1.50 -4.48
CA SER A 36 3.35 -1.11 -5.88
C SER A 36 3.88 0.30 -6.04
N ASP A 37 4.90 0.42 -6.88
CA ASP A 37 5.39 1.72 -7.33
C ASP A 37 4.28 2.48 -8.07
N SER A 38 4.43 3.79 -8.07
CA SER A 38 3.67 4.71 -8.92
C SER A 38 4.53 5.21 -10.07
N HIS A 39 4.01 6.11 -10.88
CA HIS A 39 4.82 6.66 -11.97
C HIS A 39 5.99 7.50 -11.44
N SER A 40 5.76 8.33 -10.42
CA SER A 40 6.73 9.27 -9.85
C SER A 40 7.46 8.72 -8.62
N VAL A 41 6.81 7.86 -7.83
CA VAL A 41 7.43 7.23 -6.65
C VAL A 41 7.78 5.79 -6.96
N LYS A 42 9.08 5.55 -7.17
CA LYS A 42 9.66 4.23 -7.43
C LYS A 42 10.66 3.85 -6.34
N LEU A 43 10.16 3.19 -5.29
CA LEU A 43 11.00 2.69 -4.21
C LEU A 43 11.41 1.24 -4.44
N GLY A 44 10.73 0.51 -5.33
CA GLY A 44 11.15 -0.82 -5.75
C GLY A 44 11.18 -1.85 -4.63
N PHE A 45 10.38 -1.67 -3.57
CA PHE A 45 10.33 -2.64 -2.49
C PHE A 45 9.73 -3.96 -3.00
N GLU A 46 10.45 -5.03 -2.72
CA GLU A 46 9.99 -6.38 -2.99
C GLU A 46 9.23 -6.93 -1.78
N VAL A 47 8.44 -7.99 -2.02
CA VAL A 47 7.75 -8.69 -0.94
C VAL A 47 8.76 -9.21 0.07
N GLY A 48 8.62 -8.79 1.32
CA GLY A 48 9.53 -9.16 2.41
C GLY A 48 10.67 -8.17 2.64
N THR A 49 10.70 -7.04 1.92
CA THR A 49 11.64 -5.94 2.25
C THR A 49 11.43 -5.52 3.70
N PRO A 50 12.49 -5.44 4.52
CA PRO A 50 12.37 -4.99 5.90
C PRO A 50 11.93 -3.53 5.98
N LEU A 51 11.21 -3.20 7.05
CA LEU A 51 10.82 -1.83 7.37
C LEU A 51 12.00 -0.94 7.75
#